data_AF-A0A943ITS8-F1
#
_entry.id   AF-A0A943ITS8-F1
#
_cell.length_a   1.000
_cell.length_b   1.000
_cell.length_c   1.000
_cell.angle_alpha   90.00
_cell.angle_beta   90.00
_cell.angle_gamma   90.00
#
_symmetry.space_group_name_H-M   'P 1'
#
loop_
_entity.id
_entity.type
_entity.pdbx_description
1 polymer ?
#
loop_
_entity_poly.entity_id
_entity_poly.type
_entity_poly.pdbx_seq_one_letter_code
_entity_poly.pdbx_strand_id
1 'polypeptide(L)'
;MENRNNNPIAEEIIHNNPTGYGLFAGIGDNFNSAAQAICELADDAISNLRANSDDPDLSMTIVVSFENLGDAVEIGVVDGGTGITNLDSALTIACRDGAQTPLNEHGFGLKHALASCDSSPSQQWSIRTRTKKDAAANQYREVTAPYSMGTSEEDQPMKVFFYPGAGGLPYPTGTAVTVRCPMAKFQTVKPDRKAAQSDFHHLVMYAIEELRYIYAGVLADTSITMKVLEVNGGTEKCHILKPLQPTWEEGTMKRLENVPYDLGGGQLTIHCRYGNILPTKSNAIYYKGNMASSGVELRINGRAIEHGLFDRVWGEAIHPSQNRFLVQVDLITDNSAALPATKNTKTSFCEADPRLNKLFRWIATYVPAPPKDADTIEARYVKELAAKCESNPDALRVSREEPVFQKIGLKAKVDLFVGCVNGVTIYEAKAGKTKALDLYQLRMYVDGCALDNKPVDEAILIARYHPPEVRELLDILNGLSAPDGRPYNFRLVTWDEEGIFVQQSA
;
A
#
# COMPACT_ATOMS: atom_id res chain seq x y z
N MET A 1 -24.10 -37.57 -44.33
CA MET A 1 -23.77 -37.69 -42.90
C MET A 1 -22.83 -38.87 -42.77
N GLU A 2 -21.52 -38.61 -42.69
CA GLU A 2 -20.54 -39.67 -42.45
C GLU A 2 -20.65 -40.09 -40.97
N ASN A 3 -21.08 -41.33 -40.74
CA ASN A 3 -21.00 -41.98 -39.44
C ASN A 3 -19.51 -42.15 -39.09
N ARG A 4 -18.95 -41.19 -38.34
CA ARG A 4 -17.67 -41.41 -37.66
C ARG A 4 -17.90 -42.48 -36.62
N ASN A 5 -17.35 -43.67 -36.87
CA ASN A 5 -17.36 -44.78 -35.93
C ASN A 5 -16.39 -44.41 -34.78
N ASN A 6 -16.90 -43.74 -33.74
CA ASN A 6 -16.13 -43.15 -32.64
C ASN A 6 -15.72 -44.16 -31.55
N ASN A 7 -15.56 -45.44 -31.88
CA ASN A 7 -15.12 -46.42 -30.88
C ASN A 7 -13.61 -46.36 -30.69
N PRO A 8 -13.10 -45.98 -29.51
CA PRO A 8 -11.67 -45.98 -29.23
C PRO A 8 -11.11 -47.40 -29.34
N ILE A 9 -9.98 -47.53 -30.03
CA ILE A 9 -9.32 -48.81 -30.35
C ILE A 9 -8.36 -49.21 -29.22
N ALA A 10 -7.94 -48.25 -28.40
CA ALA A 10 -7.15 -48.42 -27.19
C ALA A 10 -7.33 -47.20 -26.29
N GLU A 11 -7.00 -47.36 -25.01
CA GLU A 11 -6.84 -46.28 -24.04
C GLU A 11 -5.45 -46.38 -23.43
N GLU A 12 -4.85 -45.23 -23.11
CA GLU A 12 -3.60 -45.12 -22.38
C GLU A 12 -3.83 -44.19 -21.19
N ILE A 13 -3.31 -44.57 -20.03
CA ILE A 13 -3.43 -43.76 -18.81
C ILE A 13 -2.39 -42.64 -18.90
N ILE A 14 -2.86 -41.40 -18.94
CA ILE A 14 -2.00 -40.24 -18.84
C ILE A 14 -1.62 -40.05 -17.38
N HIS A 15 -0.34 -40.25 -17.06
CA HIS A 15 0.22 -39.95 -15.74
C HIS A 15 0.70 -38.49 -15.69
N ASN A 16 -0.23 -37.56 -15.45
CA ASN A 16 0.03 -36.10 -15.42
C ASN A 16 0.24 -35.55 -13.99
N ASN A 17 0.70 -36.38 -13.05
CA ASN A 17 1.04 -35.91 -11.71
C ASN A 17 2.20 -34.90 -11.81
N PRO A 18 2.10 -33.73 -11.16
CA PRO A 18 3.22 -32.80 -11.13
C PRO A 18 4.37 -33.41 -10.31
N THR A 19 5.61 -33.12 -10.71
CA THR A 19 6.77 -33.43 -9.85
C THR A 19 6.75 -32.52 -8.63
N GLY A 20 7.29 -32.97 -7.49
CA GLY A 20 7.39 -32.15 -6.28
C GLY A 20 8.08 -30.79 -6.55
N TYR A 21 9.19 -30.80 -7.29
CA TYR A 21 9.86 -29.59 -7.74
C TYR A 21 8.99 -28.72 -8.64
N GLY A 22 8.37 -29.30 -9.68
CA GLY A 22 7.54 -28.53 -10.63
C GLY A 22 6.34 -27.86 -9.96
N LEU A 23 5.71 -28.55 -9.01
CA LEU A 23 4.64 -28.00 -8.20
C LEU A 23 5.13 -26.87 -7.29
N PHE A 24 6.23 -27.09 -6.57
CA PHE A 24 6.80 -26.11 -5.65
C PHE A 24 7.29 -24.85 -6.37
N ALA A 25 7.97 -25.01 -7.51
CA ALA A 25 8.36 -23.89 -8.36
C ALA A 25 7.14 -23.15 -8.93
N GLY A 26 6.11 -23.89 -9.36
CA GLY A 26 4.88 -23.31 -9.90
C GLY A 26 4.10 -22.43 -8.91
N ILE A 27 4.28 -22.63 -7.60
CA ILE A 27 3.63 -21.82 -6.56
C ILE A 27 4.52 -20.71 -5.99
N GLY A 28 5.79 -20.60 -6.43
CA GLY A 28 6.77 -19.65 -5.89
C GLY A 28 6.60 -18.20 -6.34
N ASP A 29 6.02 -17.96 -7.53
CA ASP A 29 5.86 -16.61 -8.08
C ASP A 29 4.54 -15.91 -7.69
N ASN A 30 3.86 -16.41 -6.66
CA ASN A 30 2.59 -15.84 -6.21
C ASN A 30 2.73 -14.52 -5.43
N PHE A 31 3.91 -14.20 -4.90
CA PHE A 31 4.15 -12.96 -4.16
C PHE A 31 4.94 -11.93 -4.96
N ASN A 32 4.40 -10.69 -4.97
CA ASN A 32 5.04 -9.54 -5.61
C ASN A 32 6.25 -9.04 -4.82
N SER A 33 6.34 -9.34 -3.53
CA SER A 33 7.48 -8.95 -2.69
C SER A 33 7.82 -10.01 -1.63
N ALA A 34 9.07 -10.03 -1.20
CA ALA A 34 9.51 -10.84 -0.06
C ALA A 34 8.77 -10.48 1.24
N ALA A 35 8.28 -9.24 1.36
CA ALA A 35 7.51 -8.80 2.51
C ALA A 35 6.21 -9.60 2.68
N GLN A 36 5.56 -9.99 1.58
CA GLN A 36 4.36 -10.83 1.61
C GLN A 36 4.66 -12.24 2.11
N ALA A 37 5.76 -12.85 1.67
CA ALA A 37 6.20 -14.16 2.17
C ALA A 37 6.50 -14.12 3.68
N ILE A 38 7.17 -13.07 4.16
CA ILE A 38 7.42 -12.86 5.59
C ILE A 38 6.10 -12.71 6.35
N CYS A 39 5.13 -11.98 5.80
CA CYS A 39 3.82 -11.82 6.42
C CYS A 39 3.09 -13.16 6.54
N GLU A 40 3.11 -14.03 5.53
CA GLU A 40 2.45 -15.34 5.62
C GLU A 40 3.05 -16.23 6.71
N LEU A 41 4.37 -16.23 6.89
CA LEU A 41 5.01 -16.94 8.00
C LEU A 41 4.58 -16.36 9.37
N ALA A 42 4.47 -15.03 9.45
CA ALA A 42 3.99 -14.36 10.66
C ALA A 42 2.49 -14.61 10.91
N ASP A 43 1.67 -14.75 9.87
CA ASP A 43 0.24 -15.07 9.98
C ASP A 43 0.02 -16.42 10.66
N ASP A 44 0.80 -17.44 10.28
CA ASP A 44 0.72 -18.77 10.90
C ASP A 44 1.06 -18.72 12.40
N ALA A 45 2.12 -17.98 12.76
CA ALA A 45 2.51 -17.75 14.15
C ALA A 45 1.43 -16.99 14.94
N ILE A 46 0.89 -15.90 14.38
CA ILE A 46 -0.18 -15.11 15.01
C ILE A 46 -1.45 -15.94 15.16
N SER A 47 -1.81 -16.73 14.15
CA SER A 47 -2.97 -17.62 14.18
C SER A 47 -2.87 -18.61 15.33
N ASN A 48 -1.71 -19.27 15.48
CA ASN A 48 -1.48 -20.22 16.56
C ASN A 48 -1.55 -19.56 17.95
N LEU A 49 -0.87 -18.43 18.14
CA LEU A 49 -0.86 -17.73 19.43
C LEU A 49 -2.26 -17.20 19.80
N ARG A 50 -3.02 -16.67 18.83
CA ARG A 50 -4.39 -16.19 19.08
C ARG A 50 -5.34 -17.32 19.45
N ALA A 51 -5.30 -18.43 18.72
CA ALA A 51 -6.18 -19.56 18.97
C ALA A 51 -5.93 -20.23 20.34
N ASN A 52 -4.75 -20.00 20.94
CA ASN A 52 -4.33 -20.64 22.18
C ASN A 52 -3.91 -19.61 23.24
N SER A 53 -4.42 -18.37 23.19
CA SER A 53 -4.00 -17.27 24.07
C SER A 53 -4.25 -17.51 25.56
N ASP A 54 -5.15 -18.44 25.88
CA ASP A 54 -5.51 -18.81 27.24
C ASP A 54 -4.57 -19.85 27.85
N ASP A 55 -3.65 -20.42 27.08
CA ASP A 55 -2.64 -21.38 27.56
C ASP A 55 -1.47 -20.63 28.22
N PRO A 56 -1.32 -20.68 29.56
CA PRO A 56 -0.33 -19.90 30.28
C PRO A 56 1.10 -20.38 30.05
N ASP A 57 1.29 -21.57 29.46
CA ASP A 57 2.61 -22.13 29.18
C ASP A 57 3.21 -21.57 27.88
N LEU A 58 2.40 -20.88 27.05
CA LEU A 58 2.85 -20.33 25.77
C LEU A 58 3.57 -19.00 25.94
N SER A 59 4.55 -18.76 25.08
CA SER A 59 5.12 -17.41 24.95
C SER A 59 4.39 -16.65 23.85
N MET A 60 3.74 -15.55 24.22
CA MET A 60 3.09 -14.62 23.28
C MET A 60 4.12 -13.75 22.53
N THR A 61 5.25 -14.34 22.11
CA THR A 61 6.32 -13.67 21.39
C THR A 61 6.57 -14.34 20.05
N ILE A 62 6.67 -13.51 19.01
CA ILE A 62 7.12 -13.90 17.67
C ILE A 62 8.45 -13.21 17.42
N VAL A 63 9.45 -13.97 16.97
CA VAL A 63 10.75 -13.45 16.54
C VAL A 63 10.90 -13.69 15.04
N VAL A 64 10.98 -12.60 14.28
CA VAL A 64 11.34 -12.63 12.86
C VAL A 64 12.83 -12.31 12.76
N SER A 65 13.64 -13.15 12.12
CA SER A 65 15.08 -12.91 11.95
C SER A 65 15.45 -12.69 10.49
N PHE A 66 16.43 -11.81 10.27
CA PHE A 66 17.06 -11.57 8.98
C PHE A 66 18.57 -11.66 9.16
N GLU A 67 19.20 -12.69 8.61
CA GLU A 67 20.65 -12.83 8.60
C GLU A 67 21.22 -12.58 7.21
N ASN A 68 22.14 -11.63 7.10
CA ASN A 68 22.80 -11.31 5.85
C ASN A 68 23.90 -12.33 5.52
N LEU A 69 23.67 -13.11 4.46
CA LEU A 69 24.62 -14.10 3.93
C LEU A 69 25.45 -13.55 2.75
N GLY A 70 25.29 -12.27 2.42
CA GLY A 70 25.92 -11.62 1.25
C GLY A 70 25.02 -11.66 0.02
N ASP A 71 24.99 -12.79 -0.68
CA ASP A 71 24.16 -12.97 -1.89
C ASP A 71 22.69 -13.35 -1.58
N ALA A 72 22.41 -13.61 -0.31
CA ALA A 72 21.10 -13.98 0.21
C ALA A 72 20.89 -13.48 1.64
N VAL A 73 19.66 -13.67 2.10
CA VAL A 73 19.21 -13.42 3.46
C VAL A 73 18.59 -14.71 3.97
N GLU A 74 19.02 -15.21 5.13
CA GLU A 74 18.24 -16.22 5.85
C GLU A 74 17.11 -15.50 6.58
N ILE A 75 15.88 -15.88 6.25
CA ILE A 75 14.66 -15.38 6.89
C ILE A 75 14.21 -16.45 7.88
N GLY A 76 14.05 -16.07 9.15
CA GLY A 76 13.49 -16.96 10.18
C GLY A 76 12.23 -16.39 10.80
N VAL A 77 11.27 -17.24 11.14
CA VAL A 77 10.13 -16.89 11.99
C VAL A 77 10.00 -17.95 13.08
N VAL A 78 10.05 -17.51 14.33
CA VAL A 78 9.95 -18.36 15.51
C VAL A 78 8.82 -17.88 16.41
N ASP A 79 7.93 -18.77 16.78
CA ASP A 79 6.85 -18.52 17.75
C ASP A 79 7.02 -19.40 19.00
N GLY A 80 6.43 -18.95 20.11
CA GLY A 80 6.33 -19.72 21.35
C GLY A 80 4.99 -20.41 21.54
N GLY A 81 4.34 -20.79 20.45
CA GLY A 81 3.02 -21.39 20.42
C GLY A 81 3.04 -22.90 20.71
N THR A 82 2.00 -23.59 20.24
CA THR A 82 1.73 -25.00 20.56
C THR A 82 2.55 -26.00 19.73
N GLY A 83 3.23 -25.53 18.68
CA GLY A 83 3.87 -26.38 17.68
C GLY A 83 2.88 -27.01 16.70
N ILE A 84 3.39 -27.64 15.65
CA ILE A 84 2.61 -28.31 14.60
C ILE A 84 2.41 -29.76 15.00
N THR A 85 1.17 -30.16 15.23
CA THR A 85 0.82 -31.55 15.56
C THR A 85 0.91 -32.46 14.35
N ASN A 86 0.35 -32.03 13.22
CA ASN A 86 0.30 -32.77 11.95
C ASN A 86 1.08 -32.05 10.84
N LEU A 87 2.36 -32.43 10.66
CA LEU A 87 3.23 -31.86 9.62
C LEU A 87 2.78 -32.26 8.21
N ASP A 88 2.14 -33.42 8.04
CA ASP A 88 1.65 -33.89 6.75
C ASP A 88 0.54 -32.95 6.23
N SER A 89 -0.45 -32.63 7.07
CA SER A 89 -1.49 -31.64 6.73
C SER A 89 -0.89 -30.25 6.51
N ALA A 90 0.10 -29.85 7.31
CA ALA A 90 0.73 -28.53 7.19
C ALA A 90 1.47 -28.35 5.86
N LEU A 91 2.08 -29.42 5.32
CA LEU A 91 2.86 -29.42 4.08
C LEU A 91 2.06 -29.86 2.85
N THR A 92 0.87 -30.44 3.02
CA THR A 92 -0.05 -30.75 1.91
C THR A 92 -0.65 -29.46 1.35
N ILE A 93 -0.45 -29.21 0.05
CA ILE A 93 -0.97 -28.02 -0.64
C ILE A 93 -2.50 -28.00 -0.59
N ALA A 94 -3.08 -26.81 -0.35
CA ALA A 94 -4.52 -26.57 -0.20
C ALA A 94 -5.19 -27.28 0.99
N CYS A 95 -4.45 -28.00 1.84
CA CYS A 95 -5.00 -28.64 3.02
C CYS A 95 -5.35 -27.59 4.10
N ARG A 96 -6.55 -27.69 4.67
CA ARG A 96 -7.10 -26.76 5.67
C ARG A 96 -7.36 -27.41 7.03
N ASP A 97 -7.00 -28.68 7.20
CA ASP A 97 -7.29 -29.48 8.42
C ASP A 97 -6.70 -28.88 9.70
N GLY A 98 -5.69 -28.00 9.58
CA GLY A 98 -5.05 -27.28 10.69
C GLY A 98 -5.45 -25.81 10.83
N ALA A 99 -6.45 -25.31 10.11
CA ALA A 99 -6.87 -23.91 10.20
C ALA A 99 -7.56 -23.63 11.55
N GLN A 100 -6.99 -22.69 12.33
CA GLN A 100 -7.51 -22.34 13.66
C GLN A 100 -8.17 -20.95 13.71
N THR A 101 -7.78 -20.04 12.80
CA THR A 101 -8.34 -18.69 12.71
C THR A 101 -8.60 -18.30 11.25
N PRO A 102 -9.36 -17.23 10.98
CA PRO A 102 -9.57 -16.72 9.62
C PRO A 102 -8.28 -16.36 8.86
N LEU A 103 -7.15 -16.19 9.55
CA LEU A 103 -5.85 -15.96 8.90
C LEU A 103 -5.37 -17.16 8.09
N ASN A 104 -5.86 -18.37 8.36
CA ASN A 104 -5.44 -19.61 7.68
C ASN A 104 -6.49 -20.10 6.68
N GLU A 105 -7.11 -19.17 5.95
CA GLU A 105 -8.27 -19.40 5.07
C GLU A 105 -8.02 -20.46 3.97
N HIS A 106 -6.84 -20.47 3.35
CA HIS A 106 -6.64 -21.13 2.05
C HIS A 106 -5.83 -22.43 2.09
N GLY A 107 -4.97 -22.63 3.09
CA GLY A 107 -4.06 -23.79 3.16
C GLY A 107 -2.80 -23.69 2.27
N PHE A 108 -2.48 -22.50 1.75
CA PHE A 108 -1.34 -22.27 0.85
C PHE A 108 -0.20 -21.45 1.47
N GLY A 109 -0.47 -20.65 2.52
CA GLY A 109 0.43 -19.61 3.05
C GLY A 109 1.88 -20.05 3.25
N LEU A 110 2.11 -20.99 4.17
CA LEU A 110 3.45 -21.55 4.45
C LEU A 110 4.19 -22.01 3.19
N LYS A 111 3.53 -22.80 2.33
CA LYS A 111 4.18 -23.38 1.14
C LYS A 111 4.52 -22.31 0.11
N HIS A 112 3.61 -21.35 -0.11
CA HIS A 112 3.87 -20.19 -0.96
C HIS A 112 5.04 -19.36 -0.42
N ALA A 113 5.13 -19.16 0.89
CA ALA A 113 6.20 -18.38 1.49
C ALA A 113 7.56 -19.05 1.27
N LEU A 114 7.65 -20.36 1.56
CA LEU A 114 8.87 -21.14 1.32
C LEU A 114 9.27 -21.14 -0.15
N ALA A 115 8.33 -21.42 -1.05
CA ALA A 115 8.58 -21.46 -2.49
C ALA A 115 8.94 -20.09 -3.08
N SER A 116 8.36 -19.00 -2.56
CA SER A 116 8.65 -17.65 -3.07
C SER A 116 10.00 -17.11 -2.61
N CYS A 117 10.48 -17.58 -1.46
CA CYS A 117 11.83 -17.28 -1.01
C CYS A 117 12.87 -18.15 -1.73
N ASP A 118 12.62 -19.45 -1.90
CA ASP A 118 13.55 -20.35 -2.60
C ASP A 118 12.83 -21.49 -3.32
N SER A 119 12.57 -21.31 -4.61
CA SER A 119 12.06 -22.35 -5.52
C SER A 119 13.17 -23.04 -6.31
N SER A 120 14.44 -22.86 -5.95
CA SER A 120 15.55 -23.44 -6.70
C SER A 120 15.62 -24.97 -6.53
N PRO A 121 16.30 -25.70 -7.42
CA PRO A 121 16.55 -27.13 -7.21
C PRO A 121 17.37 -27.43 -5.95
N SER A 122 18.13 -26.44 -5.46
CA SER A 122 18.94 -26.50 -4.25
C SER A 122 18.28 -25.77 -3.07
N GLN A 123 16.96 -25.88 -2.95
CA GLN A 123 16.15 -25.30 -1.88
C GLN A 123 16.82 -25.39 -0.51
N GLN A 124 16.80 -24.29 0.23
CA GLN A 124 17.28 -24.24 1.61
C GLN A 124 16.19 -23.67 2.51
N TRP A 125 15.46 -24.58 3.16
CA TRP A 125 14.52 -24.24 4.20
C TRP A 125 14.38 -25.39 5.19
N SER A 126 13.99 -25.07 6.43
CA SER A 126 13.61 -26.06 7.44
C SER A 126 12.45 -25.59 8.30
N ILE A 127 11.70 -26.56 8.82
CA ILE A 127 10.64 -26.36 9.81
C ILE A 127 10.99 -27.23 10.99
N ARG A 128 11.32 -26.60 12.12
CA ARG A 128 11.50 -27.25 13.41
C ARG A 128 10.30 -26.96 14.27
N THR A 129 9.72 -27.98 14.87
CA THR A 129 8.52 -27.81 15.69
C THR A 129 8.54 -28.71 16.91
N ARG A 130 7.96 -28.20 18.01
CA ARG A 130 7.95 -28.87 19.30
C ARG A 130 6.62 -28.64 19.99
N THR A 131 5.84 -29.71 20.10
CA THR A 131 4.58 -29.72 20.86
C THR A 131 4.82 -30.04 22.33
N LYS A 132 3.80 -29.89 23.19
CA LYS A 132 3.87 -30.33 24.60
C LYS A 132 4.25 -31.82 24.72
N LYS A 133 3.79 -32.67 23.78
CA LYS A 133 4.18 -34.10 23.71
C LYS A 133 5.67 -34.27 23.40
N ASP A 134 6.19 -33.49 22.46
CA ASP A 134 7.61 -33.53 22.08
C ASP A 134 8.50 -32.99 23.22
N ALA A 135 8.06 -31.92 23.88
CA ALA A 135 8.73 -31.38 25.06
C ALA A 135 8.82 -32.40 26.20
N ALA A 136 7.73 -33.11 26.50
CA ALA A 136 7.71 -34.16 27.53
C ALA A 136 8.64 -35.34 27.19
N ALA A 137 8.82 -35.65 25.90
CA ALA A 137 9.77 -36.65 25.42
C ALA A 137 11.20 -36.11 25.22
N ASN A 138 11.47 -34.86 25.61
CA ASN A 138 12.72 -34.14 25.39
C ASN A 138 13.22 -34.24 23.94
N GLN A 139 12.33 -34.01 22.98
CA GLN A 139 12.64 -34.05 21.55
C GLN A 139 11.99 -32.87 20.81
N TYR A 140 12.36 -32.71 19.54
CA TYR A 140 11.68 -31.89 18.55
C TYR A 140 11.61 -32.63 17.21
N ARG A 141 10.72 -32.17 16.33
CA ARG A 141 10.57 -32.69 14.98
C ARG A 141 11.09 -31.68 13.97
N GLU A 142 11.73 -32.16 12.92
CA GLU A 142 12.24 -31.32 11.84
C GLU A 142 11.92 -31.91 10.47
N VAL A 143 11.57 -31.02 9.54
CA VAL A 143 11.43 -31.30 8.12
C VAL A 143 12.26 -30.27 7.36
N THR A 144 13.02 -30.71 6.37
CA THR A 144 13.87 -29.85 5.55
C THR A 144 13.50 -29.97 4.08
N ALA A 145 13.97 -29.00 3.29
CA ALA A 145 14.06 -29.10 1.84
C ALA A 145 14.75 -30.40 1.36
N PRO A 146 14.49 -30.83 0.12
CA PRO A 146 13.58 -30.23 -0.87
C PRO A 146 12.11 -30.60 -0.62
N TYR A 147 11.18 -29.78 -1.14
CA TYR A 147 9.76 -30.14 -1.19
C TYR A 147 9.55 -31.30 -2.17
N SER A 148 8.86 -32.35 -1.73
CA SER A 148 8.57 -33.53 -2.54
C SER A 148 7.19 -34.09 -2.26
N MET A 149 6.54 -34.63 -3.30
CA MET A 149 5.22 -35.25 -3.22
C MET A 149 5.28 -36.77 -3.03
N GLY A 150 6.46 -37.39 -3.17
CA GLY A 150 6.58 -38.85 -3.03
C GLY A 150 6.03 -39.63 -4.23
N THR A 151 5.96 -39.04 -5.42
CA THR A 151 5.19 -39.59 -6.56
C THR A 151 5.97 -40.55 -7.47
N SER A 152 7.29 -40.64 -7.32
CA SER A 152 8.14 -41.50 -8.16
C SER A 152 9.43 -41.90 -7.45
N GLU A 153 10.25 -42.77 -8.06
CA GLU A 153 11.56 -43.12 -7.52
C GLU A 153 12.52 -41.91 -7.41
N GLU A 154 12.38 -40.92 -8.31
CA GLU A 154 13.18 -39.69 -8.32
C GLU A 154 12.60 -38.59 -7.42
N ASP A 155 11.32 -38.71 -7.01
CA ASP A 155 10.58 -37.79 -6.14
C ASP A 155 10.19 -38.53 -4.85
N GLN A 156 11.19 -38.80 -3.98
CA GLN A 156 11.00 -39.55 -2.74
C GLN A 156 10.27 -38.72 -1.67
N PRO A 157 9.33 -39.32 -0.91
CA PRO A 157 8.52 -38.59 0.04
C PRO A 157 9.38 -37.89 1.10
N MET A 158 8.94 -36.69 1.49
CA MET A 158 9.57 -35.93 2.56
C MET A 158 9.54 -36.71 3.87
N LYS A 159 10.56 -36.51 4.70
CA LYS A 159 10.72 -37.21 5.97
C LYS A 159 10.69 -36.22 7.12
N VAL A 160 10.00 -36.61 8.19
CA VAL A 160 10.08 -35.97 9.49
C VAL A 160 11.13 -36.68 10.31
N PHE A 161 12.13 -35.93 10.78
CA PHE A 161 13.17 -36.44 11.67
C PHE A 161 12.88 -36.03 13.11
N PHE A 162 13.24 -36.89 14.05
CA PHE A 162 13.11 -36.65 15.48
C PHE A 162 14.51 -36.47 16.06
N TYR A 163 14.71 -35.39 16.81
CA TYR A 163 15.99 -35.04 17.38
C TYR A 163 15.84 -34.74 18.88
N PRO A 164 16.84 -35.07 19.71
CA PRO A 164 16.79 -34.79 21.15
C PRO A 164 16.91 -33.28 21.44
N GLY A 165 16.34 -32.86 22.57
CA GLY A 165 16.41 -31.49 23.07
C GLY A 165 15.36 -30.54 22.46
N ALA A 166 15.68 -29.25 22.47
CA ALA A 166 14.76 -28.18 22.06
C ALA A 166 14.93 -27.70 20.60
N GLY A 167 15.97 -28.17 19.90
CA GLY A 167 16.19 -27.81 18.49
C GLY A 167 16.45 -26.32 18.26
N GLY A 168 16.97 -25.60 19.25
CA GLY A 168 17.23 -24.16 19.14
C GLY A 168 16.00 -23.27 19.32
N LEU A 169 14.82 -23.83 19.66
CA LEU A 169 13.67 -23.03 20.05
C LEU A 169 13.94 -22.30 21.37
N PRO A 170 13.69 -20.98 21.45
CA PRO A 170 13.90 -20.21 22.68
C PRO A 170 12.80 -20.46 23.73
N TYR A 171 11.80 -21.28 23.40
CA TYR A 171 10.62 -21.57 24.21
C TYR A 171 10.44 -23.09 24.42
N PRO A 172 9.70 -23.54 25.45
CA PRO A 172 9.43 -24.96 25.69
C PRO A 172 8.71 -25.65 24.51
N THR A 173 7.78 -24.94 23.88
CA THR A 173 7.04 -25.36 22.68
C THR A 173 7.05 -24.25 21.63
N GLY A 174 6.70 -24.59 20.39
CA GLY A 174 6.57 -23.62 19.30
C GLY A 174 7.04 -24.18 17.98
N THR A 175 7.16 -23.29 17.00
CA THR A 175 7.66 -23.60 15.67
C THR A 175 8.72 -22.58 15.26
N ALA A 176 9.75 -23.04 14.57
CA ALA A 176 10.73 -22.23 13.88
C ALA A 176 10.73 -22.63 12.40
N VAL A 177 10.48 -21.66 11.53
CA VAL A 177 10.60 -21.80 10.08
C VAL A 177 11.78 -20.96 9.62
N THR A 178 12.72 -21.55 8.90
CA THR A 178 13.84 -20.82 8.27
C THR A 178 13.84 -21.07 6.77
N VAL A 179 14.15 -20.04 5.99
CA VAL A 179 14.26 -20.14 4.54
C VAL A 179 15.31 -19.16 4.01
N ARG A 180 16.17 -19.63 3.12
CA ARG A 180 17.08 -18.78 2.38
C ARG A 180 16.30 -17.97 1.35
N CYS A 181 16.52 -16.67 1.26
CA CYS A 181 15.93 -15.81 0.24
C CYS A 181 17.06 -15.14 -0.55
N PRO A 182 17.16 -15.29 -1.88
CA PRO A 182 18.11 -14.54 -2.68
C PRO A 182 18.03 -13.03 -2.40
N MET A 183 19.16 -12.34 -2.30
CA MET A 183 19.19 -10.91 -1.96
C MET A 183 18.39 -10.08 -2.97
N ALA A 184 18.43 -10.45 -4.26
CA ALA A 184 17.63 -9.81 -5.30
C ALA A 184 16.11 -9.91 -5.03
N LYS A 185 15.64 -11.04 -4.50
CA LYS A 185 14.24 -11.19 -4.07
C LYS A 185 13.99 -10.41 -2.79
N PHE A 186 14.89 -10.46 -1.80
CA PHE A 186 14.73 -9.70 -0.56
C PHE A 186 14.67 -8.18 -0.80
N GLN A 187 15.42 -7.67 -1.79
CA GLN A 187 15.37 -6.25 -2.20
C GLN A 187 13.97 -5.76 -2.59
N THR A 188 13.03 -6.65 -2.93
CA THR A 188 11.63 -6.30 -3.22
C THR A 188 10.82 -5.83 -2.01
N VAL A 189 11.34 -5.94 -0.78
CA VAL A 189 10.74 -5.27 0.39
C VAL A 189 10.76 -3.75 0.25
N LYS A 190 11.67 -3.23 -0.58
CA LYS A 190 11.78 -1.81 -0.86
C LYS A 190 10.72 -1.39 -1.88
N PRO A 191 9.98 -0.29 -1.63
CA PRO A 191 8.97 0.18 -2.58
C PRO A 191 9.59 0.67 -3.90
N ASP A 192 8.96 0.29 -5.03
CA ASP A 192 9.43 0.48 -6.42
C ASP A 192 9.84 1.92 -6.77
N ARG A 193 9.19 2.92 -6.15
CA ARG A 193 9.43 4.34 -6.45
C ARG A 193 10.79 4.86 -5.97
N LYS A 194 11.58 4.06 -5.25
CA LYS A 194 12.91 4.45 -4.75
C LYS A 194 14.00 3.84 -5.62
N ALA A 195 14.68 4.65 -6.43
CA ALA A 195 15.73 4.17 -7.35
C ALA A 195 17.07 3.84 -6.66
N ALA A 196 17.44 4.55 -5.59
CA ALA A 196 18.74 4.39 -4.94
C ALA A 196 18.91 3.01 -4.30
N GLN A 197 20.05 2.34 -4.50
CA GLN A 197 20.35 1.08 -3.81
C GLN A 197 20.25 1.25 -2.29
N SER A 198 19.73 0.24 -1.61
CA SER A 198 19.61 0.21 -0.15
C SER A 198 20.53 -0.88 0.38
N ASP A 199 21.27 -0.55 1.44
CA ASP A 199 22.02 -1.55 2.18
C ASP A 199 21.06 -2.50 2.93
N PHE A 200 21.63 -3.57 3.50
CA PHE A 200 20.86 -4.58 4.22
C PHE A 200 20.03 -3.97 5.37
N HIS A 201 20.60 -3.06 6.15
CA HIS A 201 19.91 -2.42 7.27
C HIS A 201 18.64 -1.68 6.80
N HIS A 202 18.74 -0.90 5.72
CA HIS A 202 17.59 -0.20 5.17
C HIS A 202 16.53 -1.15 4.59
N LEU A 203 16.91 -2.29 4.01
CA LEU A 203 15.97 -3.33 3.58
C LEU A 203 15.20 -3.91 4.77
N VAL A 204 15.91 -4.22 5.87
CA VAL A 204 15.28 -4.67 7.12
C VAL A 204 14.32 -3.62 7.67
N MET A 205 14.67 -2.33 7.62
CA MET A 205 13.77 -1.26 8.06
C MET A 205 12.49 -1.15 7.21
N TYR A 206 12.52 -1.46 5.91
CA TYR A 206 11.31 -1.56 5.10
C TYR A 206 10.43 -2.74 5.51
N ALA A 207 11.03 -3.92 5.75
CA ALA A 207 10.30 -5.07 6.27
C ALA A 207 9.68 -4.79 7.65
N ILE A 208 10.40 -4.07 8.52
CA ILE A 208 9.88 -3.62 9.82
C ILE A 208 8.68 -2.68 9.65
N GLU A 209 8.75 -1.70 8.74
CA GLU A 209 7.61 -0.80 8.49
C GLU A 209 6.37 -1.58 8.01
N GLU A 210 6.56 -2.54 7.10
CA GLU A 210 5.51 -3.43 6.62
C GLU A 210 4.86 -4.20 7.76
N LEU A 211 5.65 -4.92 8.57
CA LEU A 211 5.14 -5.73 9.70
C LEU A 211 4.39 -4.85 10.71
N ARG A 212 4.91 -3.66 11.01
CA ARG A 212 4.27 -2.72 11.94
C ARG A 212 2.94 -2.18 11.40
N TYR A 213 2.79 -2.05 10.08
CA TYR A 213 1.57 -1.61 9.42
C TYR A 213 0.53 -2.72 9.30
N ILE A 214 0.94 -3.86 8.74
CA ILE A 214 0.07 -5.03 8.51
C ILE A 214 -0.50 -5.50 9.84
N TYR A 215 0.34 -5.64 10.87
CA TYR A 215 -0.07 -6.15 12.18
C TYR A 215 -0.37 -5.05 13.20
N ALA A 216 -0.62 -3.80 12.77
CA ALA A 216 -0.84 -2.69 13.69
C ALA A 216 -1.96 -2.95 14.73
N GLY A 217 -3.07 -3.58 14.32
CA GLY A 217 -4.15 -3.93 15.26
C GLY A 217 -3.76 -5.10 16.17
N VAL A 218 -3.05 -6.11 15.65
CA VAL A 218 -2.54 -7.23 16.45
C VAL A 218 -1.60 -6.72 17.55
N LEU A 219 -0.65 -5.85 17.20
CA LEU A 219 0.34 -5.29 18.13
C LEU A 219 -0.24 -4.28 19.12
N ALA A 220 -1.41 -3.71 18.82
CA ALA A 220 -2.07 -2.74 19.70
C ALA A 220 -3.05 -3.42 20.67
N ASP A 221 -3.82 -4.39 20.17
CA ASP A 221 -5.03 -4.87 20.83
C ASP A 221 -4.89 -6.31 21.38
N THR A 222 -3.70 -6.92 21.27
CA THR A 222 -3.42 -8.25 21.82
C THR A 222 -2.15 -8.26 22.69
N SER A 223 -1.92 -9.36 23.42
CA SER A 223 -0.69 -9.59 24.18
C SER A 223 0.51 -10.03 23.32
N ILE A 224 0.31 -10.22 22.01
CA ILE A 224 1.36 -10.70 21.11
C ILE A 224 2.44 -9.62 20.93
N THR A 225 3.67 -9.96 21.30
CA THR A 225 4.86 -9.15 21.05
C THR A 225 5.59 -9.67 19.82
N MET A 226 5.87 -8.80 18.85
CA MET A 226 6.71 -9.14 17.70
C MET A 226 8.08 -8.46 17.81
N LYS A 227 9.14 -9.22 17.58
CA LYS A 227 10.53 -8.75 17.56
C LYS A 227 11.14 -9.05 16.20
N VAL A 228 12.02 -8.17 15.74
CA VAL A 228 12.87 -8.40 14.57
C VAL A 228 14.32 -8.49 15.01
N LEU A 229 14.99 -9.61 14.70
CA LEU A 229 16.41 -9.83 14.92
C LEU A 229 17.17 -9.64 13.60
N GLU A 230 17.95 -8.56 13.52
CA GLU A 230 18.81 -8.26 12.39
C GLU A 230 20.22 -8.77 12.68
N VAL A 231 20.75 -9.65 11.84
CA VAL A 231 22.10 -10.24 11.97
C VAL A 231 22.93 -9.88 10.75
N ASN A 232 24.04 -9.17 10.96
CA ASN A 232 24.94 -8.76 9.89
C ASN A 232 26.40 -8.88 10.33
N GLY A 233 27.18 -9.74 9.67
CA GLY A 233 28.59 -9.97 10.01
C GLY A 233 28.80 -10.41 11.47
N GLY A 234 27.88 -11.19 12.02
CA GLY A 234 27.88 -11.65 13.41
C GLY A 234 27.45 -10.60 14.46
N THR A 235 27.08 -9.38 14.03
CA THR A 235 26.47 -8.38 14.92
C THR A 235 24.95 -8.54 14.91
N GLU A 236 24.36 -8.68 16.09
CA GLU A 236 22.92 -8.79 16.28
C GLU A 236 22.29 -7.48 16.75
N LYS A 237 21.18 -7.09 16.14
CA LYS A 237 20.36 -5.95 16.56
C LYS A 237 18.90 -6.38 16.70
N CYS A 238 18.35 -6.21 17.90
CA CYS A 238 16.97 -6.57 18.20
C CYS A 238 16.06 -5.32 18.17
N HIS A 239 14.97 -5.40 17.42
CA HIS A 239 13.96 -4.36 17.28
C HIS A 239 12.63 -4.88 17.84
N ILE A 240 12.11 -4.26 18.90
CA ILE A 240 10.77 -4.57 19.41
C ILE A 240 9.76 -3.74 18.61
N LEU A 241 8.82 -4.41 17.94
CA LEU A 241 7.89 -3.73 17.06
C LEU A 241 6.78 -3.05 17.87
N LYS A 242 6.51 -1.79 17.51
CA LYS A 242 5.33 -1.04 17.95
C LYS A 242 4.38 -0.86 16.77
N PRO A 243 3.05 -0.84 16.98
CA PRO A 243 2.11 -0.65 15.88
C PRO A 243 2.41 0.64 15.11
N LEU A 244 2.29 0.59 13.79
CA LEU A 244 2.32 1.79 12.95
C LEU A 244 0.88 2.30 12.82
N GLN A 245 0.55 3.34 13.58
CA GLN A 245 -0.75 3.99 13.55
C GLN A 245 -0.65 5.36 12.86
N PRO A 246 -1.73 5.81 12.19
CA PRO A 246 -1.77 7.16 11.67
C PRO A 246 -1.85 8.17 12.82
N THR A 247 -1.21 9.31 12.64
CA THR A 247 -1.43 10.47 13.50
C THR A 247 -2.63 11.25 12.95
N TRP A 248 -3.74 11.27 13.68
CA TRP A 248 -4.94 11.99 13.28
C TRP A 248 -4.78 13.50 13.47
N GLU A 249 -5.30 14.29 12.53
CA GLU A 249 -5.43 15.74 12.69
C GLU A 249 -6.49 16.05 13.75
N GLU A 250 -6.14 16.95 14.66
CA GLU A 250 -6.97 17.28 15.82
C GLU A 250 -8.38 17.73 15.40
N GLY A 251 -9.40 17.18 16.08
CA GLY A 251 -10.81 17.51 15.82
C GLY A 251 -11.41 16.92 14.55
N THR A 252 -10.63 16.27 13.68
CA THR A 252 -11.15 15.70 12.41
C THR A 252 -11.62 14.26 12.54
N MET A 253 -11.03 13.49 13.45
CA MET A 253 -11.26 12.05 13.54
C MET A 253 -12.59 11.73 14.23
N LYS A 254 -13.35 10.84 13.59
CA LYS A 254 -14.61 10.26 14.06
C LYS A 254 -14.47 8.75 14.20
N ARG A 255 -15.22 8.16 15.15
CA ARG A 255 -15.22 6.72 15.40
C ARG A 255 -16.64 6.15 15.36
N LEU A 256 -16.76 4.97 14.79
CA LEU A 256 -17.90 4.08 14.86
C LEU A 256 -17.36 2.75 15.41
N GLU A 257 -17.40 2.58 16.73
CA GLU A 257 -16.83 1.41 17.42
C GLU A 257 -17.94 0.39 17.73
N ASN A 258 -17.58 -0.90 17.73
CA ASN A 258 -18.48 -1.99 18.12
C ASN A 258 -19.80 -2.05 17.33
N VAL A 259 -19.79 -1.79 16.01
CA VAL A 259 -21.02 -1.81 15.21
C VAL A 259 -21.34 -3.25 14.79
N PRO A 260 -22.38 -3.91 15.33
CA PRO A 260 -22.78 -5.24 14.86
C PRO A 260 -23.34 -5.14 13.44
N TYR A 261 -22.89 -6.02 12.55
CA TYR A 261 -23.34 -6.05 11.16
C TYR A 261 -23.26 -7.46 10.56
N ASP A 262 -24.06 -7.72 9.52
CA ASP A 262 -24.04 -8.98 8.77
C ASP A 262 -23.86 -8.70 7.29
N LEU A 263 -22.76 -9.17 6.72
CA LEU A 263 -22.46 -9.04 5.30
C LEU A 263 -23.17 -10.13 4.45
N GLY A 264 -23.86 -11.09 5.06
CA GLY A 264 -24.60 -12.17 4.42
C GLY A 264 -24.04 -13.56 4.70
N GLY A 265 -23.28 -13.72 5.79
CA GLY A 265 -22.66 -15.00 6.18
C GLY A 265 -22.51 -15.18 7.70
N GLY A 266 -23.17 -14.31 8.47
CA GLY A 266 -23.16 -14.31 9.93
C GLY A 266 -22.80 -12.94 10.49
N GLN A 267 -23.02 -12.79 11.80
CA GLN A 267 -22.68 -11.57 12.52
C GLN A 267 -21.17 -11.38 12.62
N LEU A 268 -20.76 -10.12 12.46
CA LEU A 268 -19.43 -9.61 12.79
C LEU A 268 -19.56 -8.23 13.44
N THR A 269 -18.45 -7.73 13.99
CA THR A 269 -18.37 -6.38 14.52
C THR A 269 -17.49 -5.52 13.62
N ILE A 270 -17.98 -4.33 13.25
CA ILE A 270 -17.22 -3.33 12.50
C ILE A 270 -16.69 -2.27 13.46
N HIS A 271 -15.37 -2.04 13.44
CA HIS A 271 -14.73 -0.88 14.03
C HIS A 271 -14.24 0.04 12.91
N CYS A 272 -14.77 1.25 12.84
CA CYS A 272 -14.42 2.22 11.81
C CYS A 272 -13.91 3.52 12.43
N ARG A 273 -12.78 4.02 11.93
CA ARG A 273 -12.22 5.33 12.27
C ARG A 273 -11.95 6.10 10.99
N TYR A 274 -12.33 7.36 10.93
CA TYR A 274 -12.09 8.17 9.75
C TYR A 274 -11.87 9.64 10.06
N GLY A 275 -11.14 10.33 9.19
CA GLY A 275 -10.76 11.72 9.37
C GLY A 275 -9.51 12.05 8.58
N ASN A 276 -8.91 13.21 8.86
CA ASN A 276 -7.64 13.58 8.25
C ASN A 276 -6.47 13.07 9.10
N ILE A 277 -5.38 12.73 8.43
CA ILE A 277 -4.12 12.38 9.04
C ILE A 277 -3.08 13.48 8.83
N LEU A 278 -2.12 13.57 9.76
CA LEU A 278 -0.89 14.33 9.60
C LEU A 278 0.12 13.48 8.80
N PRO A 279 0.60 13.96 7.64
CA PRO A 279 1.57 13.22 6.84
C PRO A 279 2.86 12.92 7.60
N THR A 280 3.25 11.64 7.66
CA THR A 280 4.47 11.22 8.36
C THR A 280 5.61 11.02 7.37
N LYS A 281 6.47 12.04 7.23
CA LYS A 281 7.57 12.05 6.24
C LYS A 281 8.64 10.98 6.47
N SER A 282 8.79 10.51 7.72
CA SER A 282 9.74 9.45 8.07
C SER A 282 9.32 8.07 7.55
N ASN A 283 8.03 7.87 7.26
CA ASN A 283 7.53 6.60 6.73
C ASN A 283 7.91 6.47 5.25
N ALA A 284 8.32 5.27 4.87
CA ALA A 284 8.67 4.94 3.51
C ALA A 284 7.42 4.81 2.61
N ILE A 285 6.39 4.13 3.12
CA ILE A 285 5.23 3.65 2.37
C ILE A 285 3.93 4.25 2.92
N TYR A 286 3.66 4.09 4.22
CA TYR A 286 2.31 4.29 4.78
C TYR A 286 2.11 5.66 5.45
N TYR A 287 0.86 6.13 5.48
CA TYR A 287 0.43 7.39 6.11
C TYR A 287 1.21 8.65 5.68
N LYS A 288 1.56 8.70 4.38
CA LYS A 288 2.36 9.79 3.80
C LYS A 288 1.53 10.98 3.33
N GLY A 289 0.20 10.90 3.45
CA GLY A 289 -0.69 11.93 2.92
C GLY A 289 -0.61 12.03 1.40
N ASN A 290 -0.61 10.90 0.69
CA ASN A 290 -0.57 10.82 -0.77
C ASN A 290 -1.58 9.79 -1.27
N MET A 291 -1.98 9.85 -2.54
CA MET A 291 -3.02 9.00 -3.12
C MET A 291 -2.89 7.49 -2.80
N ALA A 292 -1.68 6.95 -2.66
CA ALA A 292 -1.45 5.52 -2.40
C ALA A 292 -1.66 5.12 -0.92
N SER A 293 -1.65 6.09 0.00
CA SER A 293 -1.74 5.90 1.45
C SER A 293 -2.97 6.60 2.05
N SER A 294 -3.96 6.89 1.22
CA SER A 294 -5.18 7.64 1.55
C SER A 294 -6.43 6.87 1.13
N GLY A 295 -7.59 7.35 1.55
CA GLY A 295 -8.86 6.73 1.25
C GLY A 295 -9.20 5.63 2.24
N VAL A 296 -9.53 4.43 1.76
CA VAL A 296 -10.07 3.36 2.60
C VAL A 296 -9.04 2.24 2.76
N GLU A 297 -8.89 1.80 4.00
CA GLU A 297 -8.08 0.67 4.44
C GLU A 297 -8.98 -0.32 5.18
N LEU A 298 -8.87 -1.60 4.80
CA LEU A 298 -9.65 -2.70 5.34
C LEU A 298 -8.75 -3.67 6.09
N ARG A 299 -9.22 -4.08 7.27
CA ARG A 299 -8.56 -5.01 8.18
C ARG A 299 -9.50 -6.15 8.58
N ILE A 300 -8.91 -7.29 8.92
CA ILE A 300 -9.59 -8.42 9.57
C ILE A 300 -8.84 -8.73 10.85
N ASN A 301 -9.55 -8.67 11.99
CA ASN A 301 -9.00 -8.94 13.31
C ASN A 301 -7.64 -8.23 13.54
N GLY A 302 -7.52 -6.97 13.12
CA GLY A 302 -6.30 -6.16 13.28
C GLY A 302 -5.23 -6.33 12.22
N ARG A 303 -5.33 -7.32 11.31
CA ARG A 303 -4.42 -7.49 10.16
C ARG A 303 -4.92 -6.67 8.98
N ALA A 304 -4.08 -5.80 8.42
CA ALA A 304 -4.41 -5.11 7.16
C ALA A 304 -4.46 -6.09 6.00
N ILE A 305 -5.48 -5.94 5.15
CA ILE A 305 -5.68 -6.76 3.96
C ILE A 305 -5.48 -5.91 2.71
N GLU A 306 -6.12 -4.74 2.65
CA GLU A 306 -6.13 -3.90 1.44
C GLU A 306 -6.27 -2.42 1.81
N HIS A 307 -5.64 -1.54 1.04
CA HIS A 307 -5.68 -0.09 1.25
C HIS A 307 -5.73 0.67 -0.09
N GLY A 308 -6.00 1.98 -0.03
CA GLY A 308 -6.13 2.81 -1.23
C GLY A 308 -7.48 2.71 -1.93
N LEU A 309 -8.52 2.24 -1.23
CA LEU A 309 -9.82 1.85 -1.81
C LEU A 309 -10.81 3.02 -1.97
N PHE A 310 -10.32 4.24 -2.24
CA PHE A 310 -11.19 5.43 -2.34
C PHE A 310 -12.19 5.32 -3.49
N ASP A 311 -11.70 5.00 -4.69
CA ASP A 311 -12.48 4.83 -5.91
C ASP A 311 -13.46 3.67 -5.81
N ARG A 312 -13.09 2.60 -5.10
CA ARG A 312 -13.95 1.44 -4.85
C ARG A 312 -15.17 1.76 -3.99
N VAL A 313 -15.07 2.74 -3.09
CA VAL A 313 -16.17 3.16 -2.21
C VAL A 313 -17.01 4.28 -2.83
N TRP A 314 -16.38 5.31 -3.41
CA TRP A 314 -17.10 6.50 -3.89
C TRP A 314 -17.17 6.65 -5.42
N GLY A 315 -16.58 5.73 -6.19
CA GLY A 315 -16.69 5.71 -7.65
C GLY A 315 -15.87 6.76 -8.40
N GLU A 316 -15.01 7.51 -7.70
CA GLU A 316 -14.18 8.56 -8.28
C GLU A 316 -12.73 8.43 -7.84
N ALA A 317 -11.79 8.87 -8.68
CA ALA A 317 -10.39 8.97 -8.27
C ALA A 317 -10.23 10.00 -7.14
N ILE A 318 -9.36 9.70 -6.18
CA ILE A 318 -9.04 10.61 -5.08
C ILE A 318 -8.40 11.91 -5.61
N HIS A 319 -8.92 13.06 -5.17
CA HIS A 319 -8.37 14.36 -5.51
C HIS A 319 -7.15 14.69 -4.61
N PRO A 320 -6.12 15.40 -5.08
CA PRO A 320 -4.95 15.74 -4.26
C PRO A 320 -5.25 16.42 -2.92
N SER A 321 -6.29 17.26 -2.83
CA SER A 321 -6.71 17.87 -1.55
C SER A 321 -7.28 16.85 -0.54
N GLN A 322 -7.72 15.69 -1.01
CA GLN A 322 -8.26 14.60 -0.19
C GLN A 322 -7.16 13.60 0.22
N ASN A 323 -5.91 13.80 -0.19
CA ASN A 323 -4.79 12.89 0.15
C ASN A 323 -4.53 12.76 1.66
N ARG A 324 -5.13 13.59 2.51
CA ARG A 324 -5.01 13.45 3.97
C ARG A 324 -6.15 12.64 4.58
N PHE A 325 -7.21 12.39 3.83
CA PHE A 325 -8.36 11.65 4.32
C PHE A 325 -8.07 10.15 4.38
N LEU A 326 -8.37 9.54 5.52
CA LEU A 326 -8.22 8.12 5.76
C LEU A 326 -9.49 7.57 6.44
N VAL A 327 -9.88 6.36 6.05
CA VAL A 327 -10.87 5.50 6.68
C VAL A 327 -10.18 4.18 6.99
N GLN A 328 -10.13 3.80 8.26
CA GLN A 328 -9.70 2.47 8.70
C GLN A 328 -10.91 1.68 9.17
N VAL A 329 -11.17 0.54 8.54
CA VAL A 329 -12.26 -0.37 8.91
C VAL A 329 -11.68 -1.72 9.29
N ASP A 330 -11.96 -2.18 10.50
CA ASP A 330 -11.58 -3.50 10.99
C ASP A 330 -12.82 -4.36 11.20
N LEU A 331 -12.80 -5.56 10.60
CA LEU A 331 -13.83 -6.57 10.73
C LEU A 331 -13.40 -7.57 11.81
N ILE A 332 -14.16 -7.63 12.89
CA ILE A 332 -13.86 -8.46 14.06
C ILE A 332 -14.83 -9.64 14.12
N THR A 333 -14.31 -10.85 13.93
CA THR A 333 -15.04 -12.12 14.04
C THR A 333 -14.10 -13.32 13.88
N ASP A 334 -14.40 -14.41 14.58
CA ASP A 334 -13.77 -15.72 14.33
C ASP A 334 -14.54 -16.57 13.31
N ASN A 335 -15.74 -16.12 12.91
CA ASN A 335 -16.54 -16.80 11.90
C ASN A 335 -16.08 -16.39 10.49
N SER A 336 -15.23 -17.20 9.87
CA SER A 336 -14.76 -16.99 8.50
C SER A 336 -15.89 -16.84 7.47
N ALA A 337 -17.07 -17.44 7.70
CA ALA A 337 -18.20 -17.29 6.78
C ALA A 337 -18.80 -15.87 6.78
N ALA A 338 -18.61 -15.09 7.85
CA ALA A 338 -19.07 -13.70 7.93
C ALA A 338 -18.19 -12.72 7.14
N LEU A 339 -16.93 -13.10 6.86
CA LEU A 339 -15.93 -12.24 6.22
C LEU A 339 -15.99 -12.31 4.69
N PRO A 340 -15.70 -11.21 3.96
CA PRO A 340 -15.42 -11.30 2.53
C PRO A 340 -14.17 -12.16 2.28
N ALA A 341 -14.22 -13.01 1.26
CA ALA A 341 -13.12 -13.90 0.90
C ALA A 341 -11.89 -13.11 0.46
N THR A 342 -10.70 -13.55 0.86
CA THR A 342 -9.44 -12.95 0.43
C THR A 342 -8.84 -13.73 -0.74
N LYS A 343 -7.96 -13.08 -1.52
CA LYS A 343 -7.10 -13.83 -2.46
C LYS A 343 -6.06 -14.64 -1.67
N ASN A 344 -5.47 -15.65 -2.30
CA ASN A 344 -4.50 -16.55 -1.66
C ASN A 344 -3.31 -15.83 -0.97
N THR A 345 -2.95 -14.63 -1.44
CA THR A 345 -1.85 -13.81 -0.90
C THR A 345 -2.28 -12.87 0.23
N LYS A 346 -3.57 -12.81 0.56
CA LYS A 346 -4.18 -11.94 1.59
C LYS A 346 -3.77 -10.46 1.48
N THR A 347 -3.55 -9.99 0.25
CA THR A 347 -3.20 -8.60 -0.07
C THR A 347 -4.33 -7.85 -0.77
N SER A 348 -5.44 -8.55 -1.05
CA SER A 348 -6.70 -7.98 -1.55
C SER A 348 -7.83 -8.97 -1.33
N PHE A 349 -9.06 -8.45 -1.38
CA PHE A 349 -10.27 -9.26 -1.37
C PHE A 349 -10.62 -9.82 -2.75
N CYS A 350 -11.42 -10.89 -2.77
CA CYS A 350 -12.03 -11.42 -3.98
C CYS A 350 -13.11 -10.46 -4.48
N GLU A 351 -12.90 -9.82 -5.63
CA GLU A 351 -13.77 -8.75 -6.14
C GLU A 351 -15.20 -9.19 -6.43
N ALA A 352 -15.39 -10.46 -6.79
CA ALA A 352 -16.69 -11.04 -7.05
C ALA A 352 -17.50 -11.34 -5.77
N ASP A 353 -16.91 -11.20 -4.57
CA ASP A 353 -17.60 -11.51 -3.33
C ASP A 353 -18.70 -10.45 -3.02
N PRO A 354 -19.98 -10.85 -2.91
CA PRO A 354 -21.06 -9.92 -2.62
C PRO A 354 -20.93 -9.26 -1.23
N ARG A 355 -20.23 -9.89 -0.27
CA ARG A 355 -19.98 -9.34 1.07
C ARG A 355 -19.08 -8.10 0.99
N LEU A 356 -18.09 -8.10 0.10
CA LEU A 356 -17.21 -6.95 -0.13
C LEU A 356 -18.01 -5.74 -0.65
N ASN A 357 -18.90 -5.96 -1.61
CA ASN A 357 -19.77 -4.89 -2.12
C ASN A 357 -20.72 -4.33 -1.05
N LYS A 358 -21.24 -5.19 -0.17
CA LYS A 358 -22.05 -4.74 0.98
C LYS A 358 -21.23 -3.92 1.97
N LEU A 359 -19.97 -4.29 2.20
CA LEU A 359 -19.05 -3.51 3.03
C LEU A 359 -18.78 -2.13 2.42
N PHE A 360 -18.48 -2.03 1.13
CA PHE A 360 -18.29 -0.73 0.48
C PHE A 360 -19.54 0.15 0.56
N ARG A 361 -20.73 -0.43 0.37
CA ARG A 361 -22.00 0.29 0.56
C ARG A 361 -22.19 0.77 2.00
N TRP A 362 -21.83 -0.06 2.98
CA TRP A 362 -21.87 0.33 4.40
C TRP A 362 -20.95 1.53 4.64
N ILE A 363 -19.69 1.47 4.17
CA ILE A 363 -18.74 2.57 4.31
C ILE A 363 -19.29 3.84 3.65
N ALA A 364 -19.74 3.76 2.40
CA ALA A 364 -20.28 4.91 1.67
C ALA A 364 -21.53 5.51 2.34
N THR A 365 -22.30 4.71 3.07
CA THR A 365 -23.52 5.16 3.78
C THR A 365 -23.18 5.93 5.06
N TYR A 366 -22.20 5.45 5.83
CA TYR A 366 -21.91 5.98 7.17
C TYR A 366 -20.69 6.89 7.22
N VAL A 367 -19.83 6.85 6.20
CA VAL A 367 -18.65 7.72 6.07
C VAL A 367 -18.87 8.69 4.91
N PRO A 368 -19.06 9.99 5.19
CA PRO A 368 -19.22 10.98 4.14
C PRO A 368 -17.93 11.08 3.32
N ALA A 369 -18.07 11.19 2.00
CA ALA A 369 -16.93 11.51 1.15
C ALA A 369 -16.30 12.83 1.62
N PRO A 370 -14.97 12.91 1.73
CA PRO A 370 -14.31 14.15 2.12
C PRO A 370 -14.63 15.22 1.08
N PRO A 371 -14.90 16.47 1.47
CA PRO A 371 -15.09 17.53 0.50
C PRO A 371 -13.82 17.66 -0.35
N LYS A 372 -14.00 17.85 -1.65
CA LYS A 372 -12.94 18.46 -2.45
C LYS A 372 -12.89 19.91 -1.98
N ASP A 373 -11.72 20.42 -1.59
CA ASP A 373 -11.55 21.86 -1.41
C ASP A 373 -12.11 22.57 -2.64
N ALA A 374 -13.26 23.24 -2.47
CA ALA A 374 -14.01 23.84 -3.56
C ALA A 374 -13.28 25.07 -4.12
N ASP A 375 -12.38 25.66 -3.33
CA ASP A 375 -11.45 26.70 -3.77
C ASP A 375 -10.03 26.26 -3.38
N THR A 376 -9.18 25.96 -4.36
CA THR A 376 -7.73 25.85 -4.11
C THR A 376 -7.24 27.15 -3.45
N ILE A 377 -6.12 27.12 -2.72
CA ILE A 377 -5.52 28.35 -2.18
C ILE A 377 -5.32 29.38 -3.31
N GLU A 378 -4.95 28.92 -4.50
CA GLU A 378 -4.86 29.73 -5.73
C GLU A 378 -6.20 30.35 -6.11
N ALA A 379 -7.30 29.57 -6.13
CA ALA A 379 -8.63 30.09 -6.41
C ALA A 379 -9.09 31.16 -5.39
N ARG A 380 -8.69 31.03 -4.11
CA ARG A 380 -8.93 32.05 -3.08
C ARG A 380 -8.14 33.33 -3.35
N TYR A 381 -6.86 33.21 -3.68
CA TYR A 381 -6.02 34.35 -4.09
C TYR A 381 -6.58 35.04 -5.34
N VAL A 382 -6.96 34.28 -6.36
CA VAL A 382 -7.57 34.78 -7.60
C VAL A 382 -8.92 35.45 -7.33
N LYS A 383 -9.71 34.95 -6.39
CA LYS A 383 -10.97 35.58 -5.97
C LYS A 383 -10.75 36.94 -5.31
N GLU A 384 -9.76 37.06 -4.42
CA GLU A 384 -9.40 38.35 -3.82
C GLU A 384 -8.80 39.32 -4.85
N LEU A 385 -7.96 38.82 -5.76
CA LEU A 385 -7.40 39.62 -6.86
C LEU A 385 -8.49 40.10 -7.81
N ALA A 386 -9.45 39.23 -8.17
CA ALA A 386 -10.59 39.60 -8.99
C ALA A 386 -11.41 40.71 -8.33
N ALA A 387 -11.74 40.58 -7.04
CA ALA A 387 -12.48 41.61 -6.30
C ALA A 387 -11.73 42.95 -6.25
N LYS A 388 -10.39 42.91 -6.09
CA LYS A 388 -9.53 44.11 -6.17
C LYS A 388 -9.59 44.75 -7.56
N CYS A 389 -9.46 43.96 -8.62
CA CYS A 389 -9.58 44.45 -10.00
C CYS A 389 -10.98 45.02 -10.29
N GLU A 390 -12.05 44.40 -9.78
CA GLU A 390 -13.43 44.90 -9.95
C GLU A 390 -13.66 46.26 -9.29
N SER A 391 -12.93 46.55 -8.20
CA SER A 391 -12.97 47.86 -7.53
C SER A 391 -12.21 48.97 -8.25
N ASN A 392 -11.43 48.65 -9.29
CA ASN A 392 -10.70 49.65 -10.06
C ASN A 392 -11.68 50.39 -10.99
N PRO A 393 -11.79 51.74 -10.91
CA PRO A 393 -12.69 52.51 -11.77
C PRO A 393 -12.45 52.32 -13.28
N ASP A 394 -11.24 51.93 -13.67
CA ASP A 394 -10.86 51.71 -15.06
C ASP A 394 -11.15 50.28 -15.56
N ALA A 395 -11.59 49.37 -14.69
CA ALA A 395 -11.92 47.99 -15.06
C ALA A 395 -13.30 47.92 -15.72
N LEU A 396 -13.33 47.43 -16.96
CA LEU A 396 -14.55 47.24 -17.75
C LEU A 396 -15.07 45.80 -17.67
N ARG A 397 -14.16 44.83 -17.50
CA ARG A 397 -14.50 43.41 -17.41
C ARG A 397 -13.49 42.67 -16.55
N VAL A 398 -13.98 41.88 -15.60
CA VAL A 398 -13.19 40.92 -14.83
C VAL A 398 -13.82 39.55 -15.00
N SER A 399 -13.04 38.55 -15.39
CA SER A 399 -13.51 37.18 -15.65
C SER A 399 -12.53 36.18 -15.07
N ARG A 400 -13.01 35.32 -14.17
CA ARG A 400 -12.24 34.20 -13.63
C ARG A 400 -12.40 32.98 -14.52
N GLU A 401 -11.34 32.20 -14.67
CA GLU A 401 -11.31 31.04 -15.55
C GLU A 401 -11.75 31.34 -17.00
N GLU A 402 -11.25 32.44 -17.59
CA GLU A 402 -11.65 32.86 -18.93
C GLU A 402 -11.18 31.83 -19.98
N PRO A 403 -12.10 31.27 -20.79
CA PRO A 403 -11.71 30.29 -21.81
C PRO A 403 -10.93 30.94 -22.96
N VAL A 404 -9.84 30.27 -23.36
CA VAL A 404 -8.93 30.66 -24.45
C VAL A 404 -8.73 29.50 -25.43
N PHE A 405 -8.30 29.80 -26.66
CA PHE A 405 -8.26 28.86 -27.80
C PHE A 405 -9.64 28.32 -28.21
N GLN A 406 -10.69 29.13 -28.03
CA GLN A 406 -12.05 28.76 -28.38
C GLN A 406 -12.19 28.44 -29.87
N LYS A 407 -11.49 29.18 -30.75
CA LYS A 407 -11.57 28.95 -32.20
C LYS A 407 -11.08 27.60 -32.68
N ILE A 408 -10.22 26.93 -31.89
CA ILE A 408 -9.68 25.60 -32.22
C ILE A 408 -10.24 24.51 -31.29
N GLY A 409 -11.22 24.84 -30.44
CA GLY A 409 -11.89 23.88 -29.56
C GLY A 409 -11.03 23.36 -28.40
N LEU A 410 -9.88 23.99 -28.11
CA LEU A 410 -9.05 23.61 -26.98
C LEU A 410 -9.64 24.21 -25.69
N LYS A 411 -9.84 23.39 -24.66
CA LYS A 411 -10.52 23.77 -23.40
C LYS A 411 -9.57 24.38 -22.37
N ALA A 412 -8.67 25.27 -22.78
CA ALA A 412 -7.77 25.96 -21.87
C ALA A 412 -8.49 27.16 -21.23
N LYS A 413 -8.11 27.50 -19.99
CA LYS A 413 -8.68 28.65 -19.26
C LYS A 413 -7.56 29.42 -18.57
N VAL A 414 -7.61 30.74 -18.62
CA VAL A 414 -6.71 31.61 -17.84
C VAL A 414 -7.34 31.92 -16.48
N ASP A 415 -6.54 31.96 -15.42
CA ASP A 415 -7.04 32.12 -14.06
C ASP A 415 -7.84 33.42 -13.88
N LEU A 416 -7.31 34.54 -14.38
CA LEU A 416 -7.98 35.84 -14.36
C LEU A 416 -7.74 36.62 -15.65
N PHE A 417 -8.82 37.16 -16.22
CA PHE A 417 -8.81 38.10 -17.34
C PHE A 417 -9.39 39.43 -16.89
N VAL A 418 -8.67 40.52 -17.14
CA VAL A 418 -9.07 41.88 -16.77
C VAL A 418 -8.98 42.77 -18.01
N GLY A 419 -10.12 43.23 -18.50
CA GLY A 419 -10.21 44.26 -19.53
C GLY A 419 -10.42 45.61 -18.87
N CYS A 420 -9.49 46.55 -19.09
CA CYS A 420 -9.55 47.93 -18.65
C CYS A 420 -9.77 48.89 -19.83
N VAL A 421 -10.05 50.15 -19.56
CA VAL A 421 -10.19 51.22 -20.58
C VAL A 421 -8.94 51.30 -21.49
N ASN A 422 -7.76 51.04 -20.93
CA ASN A 422 -6.48 51.22 -21.60
C ASN A 422 -5.79 49.91 -22.06
N GLY A 423 -6.46 48.75 -21.95
CA GLY A 423 -5.90 47.48 -22.39
C GLY A 423 -6.40 46.26 -21.63
N VAL A 424 -5.86 45.10 -21.99
CA VAL A 424 -6.19 43.79 -21.41
C VAL A 424 -4.98 43.23 -20.66
N THR A 425 -5.21 42.86 -19.40
CA THR A 425 -4.26 42.13 -18.56
C THR A 425 -4.79 40.73 -18.25
N ILE A 426 -3.93 39.72 -18.36
CA ILE A 426 -4.26 38.36 -17.90
C ILE A 426 -3.31 37.92 -16.79
N TYR A 427 -3.78 37.03 -15.92
CA TYR A 427 -2.99 36.52 -14.81
C TYR A 427 -2.94 34.99 -14.81
N GLU A 428 -1.77 34.45 -14.49
CA GLU A 428 -1.57 33.08 -14.05
C GLU A 428 -1.13 33.11 -12.58
N ALA A 429 -1.84 32.39 -11.71
CA ALA A 429 -1.66 32.47 -10.27
C ALA A 429 -1.00 31.21 -9.70
N LYS A 430 -0.05 31.40 -8.79
CA LYS A 430 0.56 30.30 -8.02
C LYS A 430 0.57 30.60 -6.52
N ALA A 431 0.14 29.65 -5.70
CA ALA A 431 0.10 29.87 -4.24
C ALA A 431 1.49 29.88 -3.59
N GLY A 432 2.49 29.26 -4.24
CA GLY A 432 3.84 29.05 -3.71
C GLY A 432 4.93 29.69 -4.56
N LYS A 433 5.98 28.91 -4.84
CA LYS A 433 7.06 29.31 -5.76
C LYS A 433 6.69 28.98 -7.21
N THR A 434 7.08 29.85 -8.14
CA THR A 434 6.95 29.59 -9.58
C THR A 434 8.04 28.69 -10.13
N LYS A 435 7.79 28.12 -11.31
CA LYS A 435 8.68 27.30 -12.13
C LYS A 435 8.64 27.82 -13.57
N ALA A 436 9.64 27.43 -14.38
CA ALA A 436 9.67 27.77 -15.81
C ALA A 436 8.40 27.36 -16.57
N LEU A 437 7.79 26.22 -16.19
CA LEU A 437 6.56 25.73 -16.81
C LEU A 437 5.39 26.71 -16.66
N ASP A 438 5.29 27.41 -15.53
CA ASP A 438 4.20 28.36 -15.26
C ASP A 438 4.27 29.56 -16.22
N LEU A 439 5.49 29.98 -16.59
CA LEU A 439 5.71 31.08 -17.52
C LEU A 439 5.38 30.67 -18.98
N TYR A 440 5.70 29.43 -19.35
CA TYR A 440 5.26 28.87 -20.63
C TYR A 440 3.74 28.68 -20.70
N GLN A 441 3.10 28.35 -19.58
CA GLN A 441 1.64 28.29 -19.49
C GLN A 441 1.02 29.69 -19.67
N LEU A 442 1.58 30.73 -19.05
CA LEU A 442 1.16 32.11 -19.26
C LEU A 442 1.34 32.55 -20.73
N ARG A 443 2.46 32.19 -21.36
CA ARG A 443 2.69 32.42 -22.80
C ARG A 443 1.62 31.75 -23.65
N MET A 444 1.35 30.47 -23.37
CA MET A 444 0.31 29.71 -24.07
C MET A 444 -1.04 30.43 -24.01
N TYR A 445 -1.41 31.05 -22.88
CA TYR A 445 -2.66 31.82 -22.79
C TYR A 445 -2.65 33.10 -23.62
N VAL A 446 -1.54 33.84 -23.69
CA VAL A 446 -1.43 35.00 -24.60
C VAL A 446 -1.62 34.55 -26.04
N ASP A 447 -1.01 33.45 -26.45
CA ASP A 447 -1.18 32.89 -27.79
C ASP A 447 -2.65 32.51 -28.07
N GLY A 448 -3.31 31.89 -27.09
CA GLY A 448 -4.73 31.53 -27.18
C GLY A 448 -5.65 32.75 -27.29
N CYS A 449 -5.37 33.79 -26.51
CA CYS A 449 -6.07 35.07 -26.57
C CYS A 449 -5.88 35.75 -27.93
N ALA A 450 -4.65 35.80 -28.45
CA ALA A 450 -4.34 36.33 -29.78
C ALA A 450 -5.12 35.60 -30.87
N LEU A 451 -5.14 34.27 -30.84
CA LEU A 451 -5.93 33.45 -31.77
C LEU A 451 -7.43 33.72 -31.67
N ASP A 452 -7.95 33.93 -30.46
CA ASP A 452 -9.36 34.25 -30.23
C ASP A 452 -9.73 35.72 -30.53
N ASN A 453 -8.81 36.51 -31.11
CA ASN A 453 -8.95 37.95 -31.36
C ASN A 453 -9.18 38.79 -30.09
N LYS A 454 -8.54 38.38 -28.98
CA LYS A 454 -8.51 39.12 -27.71
C LYS A 454 -7.06 39.56 -27.45
N PRO A 455 -6.54 40.62 -28.09
CA PRO A 455 -5.14 41.01 -27.89
C PRO A 455 -4.89 41.33 -26.42
N VAL A 456 -3.77 40.82 -25.89
CA VAL A 456 -3.35 41.01 -24.50
C VAL A 456 -2.22 42.03 -24.48
N ASP A 457 -2.33 43.04 -23.63
CA ASP A 457 -1.35 44.13 -23.52
C ASP A 457 -0.33 43.85 -22.40
N GLU A 458 -0.72 43.11 -21.35
CA GLU A 458 0.17 42.66 -20.28
C GLU A 458 -0.25 41.27 -19.77
N ALA A 459 0.72 40.41 -19.47
CA ALA A 459 0.48 39.10 -18.89
C ALA A 459 1.30 38.93 -17.61
N ILE A 460 0.63 38.65 -16.50
CA ILE A 460 1.24 38.65 -15.17
C ILE A 460 1.29 37.24 -14.62
N LEU A 461 2.48 36.78 -14.23
CA LEU A 461 2.64 35.58 -13.41
C LEU A 461 2.76 36.02 -11.95
N ILE A 462 1.74 35.69 -11.14
CA ILE A 462 1.66 36.13 -9.75
C ILE A 462 1.86 34.98 -8.75
N ALA A 463 2.74 35.17 -7.76
CA ALA A 463 3.06 34.12 -6.79
C ALA A 463 3.56 34.63 -5.43
N ARG A 464 3.93 33.73 -4.51
CA ARG A 464 4.65 34.15 -3.28
C ARG A 464 6.13 34.44 -3.54
N TYR A 465 6.73 33.70 -4.48
CA TYR A 465 8.15 33.82 -4.77
C TYR A 465 8.47 33.42 -6.22
N HIS A 466 9.36 34.20 -6.83
CA HIS A 466 9.93 33.90 -8.14
C HIS A 466 11.43 33.60 -8.03
N PRO A 467 11.87 32.40 -8.43
CA PRO A 467 13.30 32.06 -8.50
C PRO A 467 14.07 32.91 -9.54
N PRO A 468 15.39 33.13 -9.38
CA PRO A 468 16.22 33.85 -10.35
C PRO A 468 16.12 33.29 -11.78
N GLU A 469 16.06 31.97 -11.93
CA GLU A 469 16.02 31.30 -13.23
C GLU A 469 14.71 31.60 -13.98
N VAL A 470 13.61 31.84 -13.26
CA VAL A 470 12.33 32.25 -13.85
C VAL A 470 12.39 33.72 -14.30
N ARG A 471 13.14 34.57 -13.60
CA ARG A 471 13.35 35.97 -14.00
C ARG A 471 14.16 36.04 -15.30
N GLU A 472 15.26 35.29 -15.39
CA GLU A 472 16.07 35.23 -16.61
C GLU A 472 15.26 34.71 -17.80
N LEU A 473 14.41 33.70 -17.60
CA LEU A 473 13.54 33.19 -18.65
C LEU A 473 12.49 34.22 -19.12
N LEU A 474 11.99 35.07 -18.22
CA LEU A 474 11.06 36.14 -18.58
C LEU A 474 11.69 37.13 -19.56
N ASP A 475 12.95 37.52 -19.32
CA ASP A 475 13.66 38.43 -20.22
C ASP A 475 13.83 37.82 -21.62
N ILE A 476 14.11 36.52 -21.70
CA ILE A 476 14.18 35.80 -22.98
C ILE A 476 12.83 35.81 -23.70
N LEU A 477 11.74 35.50 -22.98
CA LEU A 477 10.41 35.41 -23.59
C LEU A 477 9.86 36.76 -24.03
N ASN A 478 10.14 37.84 -23.28
CA ASN A 478 9.77 39.21 -23.68
C ASN A 478 10.54 39.70 -24.93
N GLY A 479 11.62 39.03 -25.32
CA GLY A 479 12.29 39.24 -26.61
C GLY A 479 11.59 38.60 -27.82
N LEU A 480 10.50 37.85 -27.61
CA LEU A 480 9.75 37.16 -28.65
C LEU A 480 8.41 37.87 -28.94
N SER A 481 7.73 37.44 -30.01
CA SER A 481 6.42 37.96 -30.40
C SER A 481 5.33 36.90 -30.35
N ALA A 482 4.13 37.32 -29.98
CA ALA A 482 2.90 36.56 -30.01
C ALA A 482 2.40 36.32 -31.45
N PRO A 483 1.46 35.38 -31.67
CA PRO A 483 0.93 35.07 -33.00
C PRO A 483 0.27 36.23 -33.75
N ASP A 484 -0.18 37.27 -33.04
CA ASP A 484 -0.75 38.50 -33.63
C ASP A 484 0.33 39.53 -34.04
N GLY A 485 1.61 39.20 -33.85
CA GLY A 485 2.76 40.04 -34.21
C GLY A 485 3.18 41.05 -33.15
N ARG A 486 2.50 41.11 -32.00
CA ARG A 486 2.89 41.98 -30.88
C ARG A 486 4.00 41.32 -30.04
N PRO A 487 4.94 42.08 -29.45
CA PRO A 487 5.89 41.51 -28.50
C PRO A 487 5.15 40.99 -27.25
N TYR A 488 5.67 39.93 -26.63
CA TYR A 488 5.18 39.54 -25.31
C TYR A 488 5.53 40.61 -24.28
N ASN A 489 4.60 40.86 -23.36
CA ASN A 489 4.79 41.77 -22.24
C ASN A 489 4.47 41.03 -20.93
N PHE A 490 5.38 40.16 -20.51
CA PHE A 490 5.28 39.41 -19.28
C PHE A 490 5.86 40.17 -18.10
N ARG A 491 5.21 40.04 -16.95
CA ARG A 491 5.65 40.60 -15.67
C ARG A 491 5.50 39.59 -14.54
N LEU A 492 6.43 39.61 -13.60
CA LEU A 492 6.33 38.86 -12.34
C LEU A 492 5.85 39.79 -11.24
N VAL A 493 4.90 39.33 -10.45
CA VAL A 493 4.36 40.08 -9.31
C VAL A 493 4.17 39.14 -8.14
N THR A 494 4.36 39.62 -6.92
CA THR A 494 4.10 38.85 -5.72
C THR A 494 2.75 39.18 -5.08
N TRP A 495 2.16 38.21 -4.37
CA TRP A 495 0.93 38.46 -3.59
C TRP A 495 1.10 39.59 -2.58
N ASP A 496 2.31 39.71 -2.01
CA ASP A 496 2.66 40.78 -1.07
C ASP A 496 2.68 42.16 -1.75
N GLU A 497 3.20 42.25 -2.98
CA GLU A 497 3.15 43.48 -3.79
C GLU A 497 1.71 43.89 -4.14
N GLU A 498 0.81 42.92 -4.35
CA GLU A 498 -0.62 43.18 -4.56
C GLU A 498 -1.40 43.40 -3.25
N GLY A 499 -0.78 43.23 -2.08
CA GLY A 499 -1.43 43.39 -0.78
C GLY A 499 -2.53 42.36 -0.50
N ILE A 500 -2.43 41.16 -1.08
CA ILE A 500 -3.42 40.09 -0.97
C ILE A 500 -2.93 39.02 0.01
N PHE A 501 -3.68 38.80 1.09
CA PHE A 501 -3.28 37.92 2.20
C PHE A 501 -4.38 36.89 2.51
N VAL A 502 -4.31 35.73 1.88
CA VAL A 502 -5.21 34.61 2.18
C VAL A 502 -4.67 33.82 3.38
N GLN A 503 -5.47 33.69 4.45
CA GLN A 503 -5.16 32.80 5.57
C GLN A 503 -5.05 31.34 5.08
N GLN A 504 -3.86 30.76 5.26
CA GLN A 504 -3.68 29.32 5.12
C GLN A 504 -4.39 28.66 6.30
N SER A 505 -5.45 27.89 6.01
CA SER A 505 -6.01 26.96 6.98
C SER A 505 -4.86 26.06 7.45
N ALA A 506 -4.63 26.01 8.76
CA ALA A 506 -3.54 25.29 9.39
C ALA A 506 -3.57 23.78 9.10
#